data_AF-A0A0P1ABE9-F1
#
_entry.id   AF-A0A0P1ABE9-F1
#
_cell.length_a   1.000
_cell.length_b   1.000
_cell.length_c   1.000
_cell.angle_alpha   90.00
_cell.angle_beta   90.00
_cell.angle_gamma   90.00
#
_symmetry.space_group_name_H-M   'P 1'
#
loop_
_entity.id
_entity.type
_entity.pdbx_description
1 polymer ?
#
loop_
_entity_poly.entity_id
_entity_poly.type
_entity_poly.pdbx_seq_one_letter_code
_entity_poly.pdbx_strand_id
1 'polypeptide(L)'
;MYDDSLKKVIIDRSNSSTADCPVFTDYEATPHSSAVWGHFYLYDLFTSAEQSEVCESTRETLKFHVFVDVSIIEVFVNDRFSLSARVYPCATQTESDGIALTASSVATFKNVQVWTEPKHAWADTRTVPAS
;
A
#
# COMPACT_ATOMS: atom_id res chain seq x y z
N MET A 1 -1.58 4.40 3.51
CA MET A 1 -1.23 5.35 4.59
C MET A 1 -1.35 4.68 5.95
N TYR A 2 -0.69 5.24 6.96
CA TYR A 2 -0.95 4.95 8.37
C TYR A 2 -1.48 6.21 9.06
N ASP A 3 -2.59 6.07 9.77
CA ASP A 3 -3.16 7.11 10.62
C ASP A 3 -2.89 6.72 12.08
N ASP A 4 -1.99 7.46 12.73
CA ASP A 4 -1.65 7.18 14.13
C ASP A 4 -2.77 7.60 15.09
N SER A 5 -3.62 8.58 14.76
CA SER A 5 -4.72 8.96 15.64
C SER A 5 -5.79 7.87 15.69
N LEU A 6 -6.09 7.27 14.53
CA LEU A 6 -7.08 6.21 14.39
C LEU A 6 -6.50 4.81 14.59
N LYS A 7 -5.17 4.68 14.66
CA LYS A 7 -4.43 3.41 14.72
C LYS A 7 -4.81 2.49 13.55
N LYS A 8 -4.77 3.02 12.32
CA LYS A 8 -5.21 2.33 11.09
C LYS A 8 -4.18 2.37 9.98
N VAL A 9 -4.03 1.25 9.29
CA VAL A 9 -3.44 1.18 7.95
C VAL A 9 -4.57 1.25 6.94
N ILE A 10 -4.42 2.10 5.92
CA ILE A 10 -5.48 2.47 4.97
C ILE A 10 -4.95 2.36 3.53
N ILE A 11 -5.70 1.66 2.68
CA ILE A 11 -5.60 1.72 1.22
C ILE A 11 -6.78 2.55 0.73
N ASP A 12 -6.52 3.82 0.38
CA ASP A 12 -7.52 4.70 -0.22
C ASP A 12 -7.63 4.41 -1.71
N ARG A 13 -8.86 4.18 -2.17
CA ARG A 13 -9.19 3.81 -3.56
C ARG A 13 -10.16 4.78 -4.22
N SER A 14 -10.46 5.90 -3.56
CA SER A 14 -11.41 6.91 -4.03
C SER A 14 -11.06 7.46 -5.41
N ASN A 15 -9.76 7.52 -5.73
CA ASN A 15 -9.22 8.00 -7.00
C ASN A 15 -8.42 6.90 -7.74
N SER A 16 -8.72 5.63 -7.48
CA SER A 16 -7.98 4.50 -8.08
C SER A 16 -8.38 4.19 -9.53
N SER A 17 -9.48 4.76 -10.02
CA SER A 17 -9.97 4.58 -11.39
C SER A 17 -10.89 5.72 -11.79
N THR A 18 -10.85 6.14 -13.05
CA THR A 18 -11.90 6.99 -13.63
C THR A 18 -13.09 6.20 -14.15
N ALA A 19 -12.96 4.87 -14.28
CA ALA A 19 -13.95 3.95 -14.85
C ALA A 19 -14.31 4.21 -16.33
N ASP A 20 -13.57 5.04 -17.06
CA ASP A 20 -13.86 5.39 -18.45
C ASP A 20 -13.29 4.39 -19.48
N CYS A 21 -12.56 3.37 -19.04
CA CYS A 21 -11.94 2.41 -19.94
C CYS A 21 -12.93 1.31 -20.40
N PRO A 22 -12.74 0.72 -21.60
CA PRO A 22 -13.68 -0.24 -22.20
C PRO A 22 -14.11 -1.40 -21.28
N VAL A 23 -13.18 -1.90 -20.46
CA VAL A 23 -13.45 -2.97 -19.49
C VAL A 23 -14.57 -2.63 -18.50
N PHE A 24 -14.82 -1.34 -18.25
CA PHE A 24 -15.90 -0.85 -17.39
C PHE A 24 -17.10 -0.36 -18.21
N THR A 25 -16.87 0.40 -19.29
CA THR A 25 -17.96 0.98 -20.08
C THR A 25 -18.74 -0.07 -20.88
N ASP A 26 -18.05 -1.05 -21.46
CA ASP A 26 -18.70 -2.06 -22.34
C ASP A 26 -19.57 -3.03 -21.55
N TYR A 27 -19.30 -3.16 -20.25
CA TYR A 27 -19.99 -4.08 -19.34
C TYR A 27 -20.81 -3.34 -18.26
N GLU A 28 -20.94 -2.00 -18.36
CA GLU A 28 -21.62 -1.16 -17.36
C GLU A 28 -21.14 -1.43 -15.91
N ALA A 29 -19.86 -1.76 -15.75
CA ALA A 29 -19.28 -2.16 -14.48
C ALA A 29 -18.65 -0.96 -13.75
N THR A 30 -18.84 -0.88 -12.44
CA THR A 30 -18.24 0.18 -11.61
C THR A 30 -17.15 -0.41 -10.70
N PRO A 31 -15.90 0.08 -10.74
CA PRO A 31 -14.85 -0.39 -9.85
C PRO A 31 -15.13 0.04 -8.40
N HIS A 32 -14.79 -0.82 -7.45
CA HIS A 32 -14.90 -0.48 -6.03
C HIS A 32 -13.91 0.63 -5.63
N SER A 33 -14.44 1.76 -5.16
CA SER A 33 -13.65 2.93 -4.75
C SER A 33 -13.58 3.13 -3.22
N SER A 34 -14.31 2.34 -2.43
CA SER A 34 -14.28 2.45 -0.97
C SER A 34 -12.89 2.11 -0.41
N ALA A 35 -12.44 2.89 0.57
CA ALA A 35 -11.19 2.61 1.27
C ALA A 35 -11.25 1.25 1.98
N VAL A 36 -10.14 0.53 1.96
CA VAL A 36 -9.93 -0.70 2.73
C VAL A 36 -8.95 -0.39 3.85
N TRP A 37 -9.23 -0.85 5.06
CA TRP A 37 -8.41 -0.51 6.22
C TRP A 37 -8.40 -1.63 7.26
N GLY A 38 -7.38 -1.62 8.11
CA GLY A 38 -7.26 -2.51 9.26
C GLY A 38 -6.58 -1.79 10.43
N HIS A 39 -6.89 -2.21 11.66
CA HIS A 39 -6.27 -1.65 12.85
C HIS A 39 -4.83 -2.12 12.99
N PHE A 40 -3.95 -1.20 13.35
CA PHE A 40 -2.54 -1.46 13.60
C PHE A 40 -2.02 -0.51 14.69
N TYR A 41 -1.37 -1.08 15.70
CA TYR A 41 -0.86 -0.33 16.84
C TYR A 41 0.66 -0.41 16.85
N LEU A 42 1.29 0.76 16.89
CA LEU A 42 2.71 0.88 17.20
C LEU A 42 2.93 0.75 18.70
N TYR A 43 3.95 0.00 19.07
CA TYR A 43 4.36 -0.14 20.47
C TYR A 43 5.27 1.01 20.90
N ASP A 44 5.25 1.31 22.19
CA ASP A 44 6.30 2.10 22.82
C ASP A 44 7.35 1.14 23.36
N LEU A 45 8.57 1.24 22.83
CA LEU A 45 9.68 0.35 23.14
C LEU A 45 10.50 0.98 24.25
N PHE A 46 10.72 0.23 25.33
CA PHE A 46 11.54 0.68 26.45
C PHE A 46 12.93 0.08 26.32
N THR A 47 13.95 0.93 26.28
CA THR A 47 15.33 0.47 26.38
C THR A 47 15.73 0.53 27.85
N SER A 48 15.99 -0.62 28.45
CA SER A 48 16.52 -0.69 29.81
C SER A 48 17.94 -0.12 29.81
N ALA A 49 18.07 1.15 30.16
CA ALA A 49 19.35 1.68 30.60
C ALA A 49 19.66 1.00 31.93
N GLU A 50 20.78 0.29 31.99
CA GLU A 50 21.30 -0.27 33.24
C GLU A 50 21.28 0.82 34.33
N GLN A 51 20.54 0.56 35.42
CA GLN A 51 20.54 1.36 36.67
C GLN A 51 20.25 2.87 36.55
N SER A 52 19.48 3.34 35.56
CA SER A 52 18.98 4.73 35.55
C SER A 52 17.54 4.80 36.07
N GLU A 53 17.22 5.75 36.97
CA GLU A 53 15.86 5.97 37.51
C GLU A 53 14.83 6.40 36.45
N VAL A 54 15.27 6.72 35.23
CA VAL A 54 14.42 7.15 34.12
C VAL A 54 14.36 6.06 33.04
N CYS A 55 13.16 5.50 32.83
CA CYS A 55 12.88 4.63 31.69
C CYS A 55 12.64 5.48 30.44
N GLU A 56 13.61 5.50 29.52
CA GLU A 56 13.40 6.08 28.20
C GLU A 56 12.56 5.14 27.33
N SER A 57 11.61 5.73 26.60
CA SER A 57 10.78 5.01 25.63
C SER A 57 10.93 5.63 24.24
N THR A 58 10.92 4.77 23.22
CA THR A 58 10.95 5.17 21.82
C THR A 58 9.78 4.51 21.10
N ARG A 59 9.05 5.28 20.30
CA ARG A 59 7.97 4.74 19.47
C ARG A 59 8.52 3.76 18.44
N GLU A 60 7.87 2.62 18.28
CA GLU A 60 8.22 1.63 17.28
C GLU A 60 8.28 2.27 15.88
N THR A 61 9.33 1.93 15.12
CA THR A 61 9.46 2.38 13.73
C THR A 61 8.46 1.65 12.84
N LEU A 62 7.73 2.42 12.04
CA LEU A 62 6.78 1.90 11.06
C LEU A 62 7.51 1.48 9.77
N LYS A 63 7.41 0.21 9.41
CA LYS A 63 8.05 -0.44 8.27
C LYS A 63 6.96 -0.97 7.34
N PHE A 64 6.93 -0.43 6.12
CA PHE A 64 6.03 -0.87 5.05
C PHE A 64 6.77 -1.73 4.04
N HIS A 65 6.11 -2.79 3.59
CA HIS A 65 6.36 -3.43 2.31
C HIS A 65 5.08 -3.37 1.49
N VAL A 66 5.17 -2.86 0.27
CA VAL A 66 4.02 -2.73 -0.62
C VAL A 66 4.35 -3.46 -1.91
N PHE A 67 3.50 -4.43 -2.25
CA PHE A 67 3.55 -5.15 -3.51
C PHE A 67 2.41 -4.68 -4.39
N VAL A 68 2.74 -4.37 -5.64
CA VAL A 68 1.76 -4.01 -6.68
C VAL A 68 1.95 -4.98 -7.83
N ASP A 69 0.92 -5.77 -8.12
CA ASP A 69 0.91 -6.75 -9.20
C ASP A 69 -0.35 -6.56 -10.05
N VAL A 70 -0.19 -5.82 -11.15
CA VAL A 70 -1.26 -5.39 -12.07
C VAL A 70 -2.39 -4.65 -11.34
N SER A 71 -3.38 -5.37 -10.83
CA SER A 71 -4.55 -4.81 -10.12
C SER A 71 -4.56 -5.10 -8.62
N ILE A 72 -3.57 -5.84 -8.12
CA ILE A 72 -3.48 -6.23 -6.71
C ILE A 72 -2.51 -5.30 -6.01
N ILE A 73 -2.96 -4.76 -4.88
CA ILE A 73 -2.08 -4.13 -3.89
C ILE A 73 -2.10 -4.99 -2.65
N GLU A 74 -0.91 -5.35 -2.16
CA GLU A 74 -0.73 -6.01 -0.89
C GLU A 74 0.24 -5.21 -0.01
N VAL A 75 -0.21 -4.85 1.18
CA VAL A 75 0.53 -4.04 2.13
C VAL A 75 0.86 -4.88 3.35
N PHE A 76 2.14 -5.00 3.67
CA PHE A 76 2.63 -5.61 4.90
C PHE A 76 3.24 -4.54 5.81
N VAL A 77 2.92 -4.61 7.11
CA VAL A 77 3.41 -3.65 8.10
C VAL A 77 4.03 -4.36 9.29
N ASN A 78 5.27 -3.96 9.62
CA ASN A 78 6.10 -4.48 10.71
C ASN A 78 6.06 -6.02 10.85
N ASP A 79 6.01 -6.71 9.72
CA ASP A 79 6.02 -8.17 9.60
C ASP A 79 4.90 -8.89 10.40
N ARG A 80 3.84 -8.17 10.83
CA ARG A 80 2.74 -8.71 11.66
C ARG A 80 1.34 -8.30 11.20
N PHE A 81 1.23 -7.50 10.15
CA PHE A 81 -0.03 -7.02 9.60
C PHE A 81 0.01 -7.13 8.10
N SER A 82 -1.09 -7.59 7.50
CA SER A 82 -1.30 -7.61 6.06
C SER A 82 -2.67 -7.00 5.71
N LEU A 83 -2.70 -6.29 4.58
CA LEU A 83 -3.93 -5.72 4.02
C LEU A 83 -3.85 -5.77 2.50
N SER A 84 -4.82 -6.44 1.89
CA SER A 84 -4.88 -6.61 0.44
C SER A 84 -6.10 -5.90 -0.12
N ALA A 85 -5.95 -5.29 -1.28
CA ALA A 85 -7.05 -4.67 -2.01
C ALA A 85 -6.81 -4.80 -3.52
N ARG A 86 -7.88 -4.55 -4.29
CA ARG A 86 -7.78 -4.39 -5.74
C ARG A 86 -7.93 -2.93 -6.13
N VAL A 87 -7.14 -2.50 -7.12
CA VAL A 87 -7.20 -1.19 -7.79
C VAL A 87 -7.21 -1.42 -9.29
N TYR A 88 -7.87 -0.53 -10.03
CA TYR A 88 -8.02 -0.67 -11.48
C TYR A 88 -7.85 0.68 -12.20
N PRO A 89 -6.62 1.20 -12.30
CA PRO A 89 -6.38 2.45 -13.00
C PRO A 89 -6.83 2.34 -14.47
N CYS A 90 -7.61 3.32 -14.94
CA CYS A 90 -7.88 3.48 -16.36
C CYS A 90 -6.85 4.48 -16.92
N ALA A 91 -5.88 4.00 -17.70
CA ALA A 91 -4.87 4.84 -18.33
C ALA A 91 -5.39 5.57 -19.59
N THR A 92 -6.64 6.03 -19.59
CA THR A 92 -7.21 6.75 -20.76
C THR A 92 -6.64 8.15 -20.93
N GLN A 93 -6.07 8.72 -19.86
CA GLN A 93 -5.51 10.07 -19.85
C GLN A 93 -4.03 10.12 -19.45
N THR A 94 -3.57 9.27 -18.51
CA THR A 94 -2.18 9.18 -18.05
C THR A 94 -1.81 7.75 -17.66
N GLU A 95 -0.52 7.40 -17.72
CA GLU A 95 0.00 6.04 -17.47
C GLU A 95 -0.22 5.52 -16.04
N SER A 96 -0.68 6.33 -15.07
CA SER A 96 -1.09 5.91 -13.71
C SER A 96 -0.09 4.98 -12.97
N ASP A 97 1.20 5.11 -13.26
CA ASP A 97 2.30 4.26 -12.81
C ASP A 97 3.26 4.94 -11.81
N GLY A 98 2.98 6.21 -11.47
CA GLY A 98 3.81 7.02 -10.59
C GLY A 98 3.77 6.57 -9.11
N ILE A 99 4.89 6.77 -8.42
CA ILE A 99 5.04 6.51 -6.98
C ILE A 99 5.45 7.80 -6.27
N ALA A 100 4.80 8.09 -5.15
CA ALA A 100 5.13 9.23 -4.31
C ALA A 100 5.06 8.87 -2.82
N LEU A 101 5.93 9.50 -2.02
CA LEU A 101 5.83 9.49 -0.57
C LEU A 101 5.05 10.73 -0.12
N THR A 102 4.08 10.54 0.76
CA THR A 102 3.24 11.62 1.26
C THR A 102 3.11 11.54 2.78
N ALA A 103 3.06 12.71 3.41
CA ALA A 103 2.76 12.88 4.82
C ALA A 103 1.89 14.13 4.99
N SER A 104 0.84 14.04 5.80
CA SER A 104 0.01 15.20 6.15
C SER A 104 0.66 16.11 7.20
N SER A 105 1.73 15.64 7.84
CA SER A 105 2.51 16.36 8.85
C SER A 105 3.99 16.00 8.73
N VAL A 106 4.78 16.28 9.76
CA VAL A 106 6.22 15.96 9.79
C VAL A 106 6.42 14.45 9.90
N ALA A 107 7.03 13.87 8.86
CA ALA A 107 7.47 12.49 8.84
C ALA A 107 8.88 12.38 8.26
N THR A 108 9.68 11.45 8.78
CA THR A 108 10.99 11.12 8.21
C THR A 108 10.93 9.76 7.54
N PHE A 109 11.11 9.74 6.23
CA PHE A 109 11.24 8.50 5.44
C PHE A 109 12.70 8.06 5.43
N LYS A 110 12.94 6.77 5.70
CA LYS A 110 14.28 6.17 5.73
C LYS A 110 14.27 4.90 4.90
N ASN A 111 15.40 4.58 4.27
CA ASN A 111 15.61 3.32 3.53
C ASN A 111 14.53 3.01 2.49
N VAL A 112 14.07 4.02 1.74
CA VAL A 112 13.06 3.83 0.70
C VAL A 112 13.70 3.16 -0.51
N GLN A 113 13.17 2.01 -0.90
CA GLN A 113 13.62 1.23 -2.05
C GLN A 113 12.41 0.92 -2.93
N VAL A 114 12.64 0.95 -4.24
CA VAL A 114 11.64 0.60 -5.25
C VAL A 114 12.27 -0.46 -6.14
N TRP A 115 11.57 -1.58 -6.31
CA TRP A 115 11.94 -2.61 -7.27
C TRP A 115 10.95 -2.60 -8.41
N THR A 116 11.45 -2.32 -9.60
CA THR A 116 10.71 -2.41 -10.86
C THR A 116 10.98 -3.77 -11.51
N GLU A 117 10.13 -4.17 -12.46
CA GLU A 117 10.31 -5.40 -13.26
C GLU A 117 10.28 -6.71 -12.45
N PRO A 118 9.15 -7.04 -11.79
CA PRO A 118 9.01 -8.34 -11.13
C PRO A 118 9.16 -9.48 -12.14
N LYS A 119 9.87 -10.54 -11.74
CA LYS A 119 10.02 -11.74 -12.57
C LYS A 119 8.67 -12.41 -12.79
N HIS A 120 8.49 -12.99 -13.97
CA HIS A 120 7.32 -13.82 -14.26
C HIS A 120 7.25 -14.99 -13.28
N ALA A 121 6.12 -15.11 -12.58
CA ALA A 121 5.92 -16.16 -11.58
C ALA A 121 5.77 -17.55 -12.22
N TRP A 122 5.43 -17.60 -13.51
CA TRP A 122 5.19 -18.83 -14.26
C TRP A 122 6.29 -19.00 -15.32
N ALA A 123 6.74 -20.22 -15.59
CA ALA A 123 7.74 -20.44 -16.66
C ALA A 123 7.10 -20.32 -18.06
N ASP A 124 5.84 -20.73 -18.18
CA ASP A 124 5.11 -20.74 -19.45
C ASP A 124 4.44 -19.40 -19.73
N THR A 125 4.51 -18.96 -20.99
CA THR A 125 3.77 -17.79 -21.47
C THR A 125 2.37 -18.21 -21.91
N ARG A 126 1.35 -17.61 -21.31
CA ARG A 126 -0.04 -17.80 -21.74
C ARG A 126 -0.28 -16.97 -22.99
N THR A 127 -0.59 -17.62 -24.12
CA THR A 127 -1.16 -16.95 -25.28
C THR A 127 -2.68 -16.82 -25.07
N VAL A 128 -3.16 -15.58 -24.94
CA VAL A 128 -4.60 -15.30 -24.91
C VAL A 128 -5.01 -15.00 -26.36
N PRO A 129 -5.93 -15.76 -26.97
CA PRO A 129 -6.47 -15.42 -28.28
C PRO A 129 -7.09 -14.02 -28.21
N ALA A 130 -6.75 -13.13 -29.15
CA ALA A 130 -7.47 -11.88 -29.31
C ALA A 130 -8.88 -12.22 -29.81
N SER A 131 -9.89 -11.88 -29.00
CA SER A 131 -11.31 -11.93 -29.37
C SER A 131 -11.67 -10.79 -30.32
#